data_AF-N1R1I5-F1
#
_entry.id   AF-N1R1I5-F1
#
_cell.length_a   1.000
_cell.length_b   1.000
_cell.length_c   1.000
_cell.angle_alpha   90.00
_cell.angle_beta   90.00
_cell.angle_gamma   90.00
#
_symmetry.space_group_name_H-M   'P 1'
#
loop_
_entity.id
_entity.type
_entity.pdbx_description
1 polymer ?
#
loop_
_entity_poly.entity_id
_entity_poly.type
_entity_poly.pdbx_seq_one_letter_code
_entity_poly.pdbx_strand_id
1 'polypeptide(L)'
;MECGNTPIEVAASKGSRDMVEMLFPLTSPSSTLSDWSIDGIISHVKHFGLKPRDKQKCAKIRAELKQKASEAFKEGKYYVASEMYTGAMAFDPSPDDCATILANRSLSTLRGGNGRAALSDATMCRMARPLWPKACYREGAALMLLKRYERACEAFADGLKLDPTNGDLANALREAQEAAKNARSREK
;
A
#
# COMPACT_ATOMS: atom_id res chain seq x y z
N MET A 1 -12.83 -15.48 9.61
CA MET A 1 -12.03 -16.02 8.48
C MET A 1 -10.82 -15.13 8.30
N GLU A 2 -9.79 -15.31 9.14
CA GLU A 2 -8.52 -14.59 8.98
C GLU A 2 -7.55 -15.51 8.26
N CYS A 3 -7.15 -15.09 7.05
CA CYS A 3 -6.32 -15.90 6.15
C CYS A 3 -4.84 -15.52 6.32
N GLY A 4 -4.31 -15.64 7.55
CA GLY A 4 -2.90 -15.40 7.86
C GLY A 4 -2.49 -16.02 9.18
N ASN A 5 -1.19 -16.29 9.31
CA ASN A 5 -0.62 -16.70 10.60
C ASN A 5 -0.82 -15.54 11.58
N THR A 6 -1.45 -15.83 12.70
CA THR A 6 -1.66 -14.89 13.79
C THR A 6 -0.32 -14.50 14.42
N PRO A 7 -0.21 -13.32 15.06
CA PRO A 7 1.00 -12.93 15.78
C PRO A 7 1.50 -13.99 16.77
N ILE A 8 0.57 -14.71 17.42
CA ILE A 8 0.89 -15.79 18.35
C ILE A 8 1.51 -17.02 17.67
N GLU A 9 1.05 -17.39 16.47
CA GLU A 9 1.65 -18.48 15.68
C GLU A 9 3.07 -18.11 15.21
N VAL A 10 3.31 -16.84 14.87
CA VAL A 10 4.66 -16.35 14.52
C VAL A 10 5.60 -16.31 15.72
N ALA A 11 5.11 -15.92 16.89
CA ALA A 11 5.88 -15.98 18.14
C ALA A 11 6.28 -17.43 18.48
N ALA A 12 5.33 -18.36 18.34
CA ALA A 12 5.54 -19.78 18.54
C ALA A 12 6.57 -20.36 17.55
N SER A 13 6.54 -19.97 16.27
CA SER A 13 7.50 -20.46 15.27
C SER A 13 8.94 -20.00 15.52
N LYS A 14 9.11 -18.85 16.18
CA LYS A 14 10.41 -18.33 16.61
C LYS A 14 10.90 -18.94 17.93
N GLY A 15 10.12 -19.83 18.56
CA GLY A 15 10.45 -20.42 19.86
C GLY A 15 10.35 -19.43 21.03
N SER A 16 9.68 -18.30 20.86
CA SER A 16 9.58 -17.25 21.88
C SER A 16 8.37 -17.49 22.78
N ARG A 17 8.54 -18.31 23.84
CA ARG A 17 7.45 -18.62 24.79
C ARG A 17 6.87 -17.37 25.43
N ASP A 18 7.71 -16.46 25.89
CA ASP A 18 7.28 -15.22 26.55
C ASP A 18 6.34 -14.38 25.67
N MET A 19 6.62 -14.31 24.36
CA MET A 19 5.74 -13.64 23.41
C MET A 19 4.42 -14.38 23.20
N VAL A 20 4.44 -15.73 23.20
CA VAL A 20 3.21 -16.54 23.09
C VAL A 20 2.33 -16.31 24.32
N GLU A 21 2.90 -16.31 25.52
CA GLU A 21 2.17 -16.05 26.78
C GLU A 21 1.53 -14.66 26.81
N MET A 22 2.25 -13.64 26.32
CA MET A 22 1.74 -12.28 26.22
C MET A 22 0.58 -12.14 25.22
N LEU A 23 0.67 -12.84 24.07
CA LEU A 23 -0.32 -12.74 23.00
C LEU A 23 -1.53 -13.67 23.20
N PHE A 24 -1.40 -14.72 24.01
CA PHE A 24 -2.44 -15.71 24.27
C PHE A 24 -3.77 -15.11 24.73
N PRO A 25 -3.83 -14.24 25.76
CA PRO A 25 -5.10 -13.62 26.18
C PRO A 25 -5.67 -12.61 25.16
N LEU A 26 -4.87 -12.18 24.19
CA LEU A 26 -5.24 -11.21 23.16
C LEU A 26 -5.67 -11.86 21.83
N THR A 27 -5.55 -13.18 21.72
CA THR A 27 -5.82 -13.91 20.48
C THR A 27 -7.01 -14.85 20.65
N SER A 28 -7.99 -14.72 19.76
CA SER A 28 -9.13 -15.64 19.73
C SER A 28 -8.70 -17.06 19.34
N PRO A 29 -9.33 -18.10 19.91
CA PRO A 29 -9.04 -19.48 19.55
C PRO A 29 -9.14 -19.76 18.05
N SER A 30 -8.10 -20.36 17.50
CA SER A 30 -8.10 -20.80 16.11
C SER A 30 -8.85 -22.12 15.96
N SER A 31 -9.77 -22.17 15.00
CA SER A 31 -10.50 -23.41 14.66
C SER A 31 -9.61 -24.49 14.05
N THR A 32 -8.36 -24.18 13.70
CA THR A 32 -7.40 -25.14 13.15
C THR A 32 -6.59 -25.88 14.22
N LEU A 33 -6.62 -25.43 15.48
CA LEU A 33 -5.88 -26.04 16.58
C LEU A 33 -6.84 -26.79 17.51
N SER A 34 -6.57 -28.08 17.73
CA SER A 34 -7.36 -28.92 18.63
C SER A 34 -7.01 -28.69 20.11
N ASP A 35 -5.80 -28.23 20.40
CA ASP A 35 -5.31 -27.88 21.73
C ASP A 35 -4.99 -26.39 21.77
N TRP A 36 -5.91 -25.60 22.34
CA TRP A 36 -5.75 -24.15 22.53
C TRP A 36 -5.13 -23.84 23.89
N SER A 37 -3.87 -24.24 24.05
CA SER A 37 -3.01 -23.90 25.18
C SER A 37 -1.69 -23.33 24.66
N ILE A 38 -0.92 -22.65 25.53
CA ILE A 38 0.42 -22.13 25.16
C ILE A 38 1.31 -23.28 24.63
N ASP A 39 1.32 -24.41 25.33
CA ASP A 39 2.08 -25.59 24.93
C ASP A 39 1.53 -26.25 23.67
N GLY A 40 0.20 -26.32 23.52
CA GLY A 40 -0.47 -26.80 22.31
C GLY A 40 -0.10 -25.98 21.07
N ILE A 41 -0.10 -24.66 21.18
CA ILE A 41 0.27 -23.73 20.09
C ILE A 41 1.76 -23.89 19.74
N ILE A 42 2.65 -23.87 20.75
CA ILE A 42 4.10 -24.05 20.54
C ILE A 42 4.39 -25.41 19.91
N SER A 43 3.80 -26.47 20.43
CA SER A 43 3.94 -27.84 19.93
C SER A 43 3.43 -27.95 18.50
N HIS A 44 2.23 -27.44 18.22
CA HIS A 44 1.65 -27.48 16.88
C HIS A 44 2.54 -26.77 15.85
N VAL A 45 2.99 -25.55 16.15
CA VAL A 45 3.85 -24.79 15.23
C VAL A 45 5.24 -25.42 15.11
N LYS A 46 5.77 -26.06 16.17
CA LYS A 46 7.05 -26.78 16.14
C LYS A 46 6.99 -28.05 15.28
N HIS A 47 5.88 -28.80 15.35
CA HIS A 47 5.71 -30.06 14.63
C HIS A 47 5.23 -29.89 13.18
N PHE A 48 4.29 -28.97 12.95
CA PHE A 48 3.67 -28.77 11.63
C PHE A 48 4.23 -27.56 10.88
N GLY A 49 5.01 -26.70 11.54
CA GLY A 49 5.44 -25.42 10.99
C GLY A 49 4.29 -24.42 10.85
N LEU A 50 4.63 -23.20 10.44
CA LEU A 50 3.63 -22.29 9.89
C LEU A 50 3.24 -22.83 8.51
N LYS A 51 1.97 -23.18 8.32
CA LYS A 51 1.50 -23.51 6.97
C LYS A 51 1.75 -22.30 6.06
N PRO A 52 2.46 -22.46 4.94
CA PRO A 52 2.60 -21.38 3.98
C PRO A 52 1.20 -20.88 3.61
N ARG A 53 1.04 -19.56 3.55
CA ARG A 53 -0.16 -18.97 2.99
C ARG A 53 -0.39 -19.60 1.62
N ASP A 54 -1.58 -20.17 1.42
CA ASP A 54 -1.96 -20.69 0.11
C ASP A 54 -1.88 -19.51 -0.87
N LYS A 55 -0.87 -19.55 -1.73
CA LYS A 55 -0.56 -18.47 -2.68
C LYS A 55 -1.74 -18.21 -3.60
N GLN A 56 -2.47 -19.26 -3.99
CA GLN A 56 -3.64 -19.16 -4.84
C GLN A 56 -4.80 -18.50 -4.10
N LYS A 57 -5.04 -18.90 -2.85
CA LYS A 57 -6.06 -18.26 -2.00
C LYS A 57 -5.75 -16.79 -1.72
N CYS A 58 -4.48 -16.46 -1.42
CA CYS A 58 -4.05 -15.09 -1.17
C CYS A 58 -4.16 -14.22 -2.42
N ALA A 59 -3.78 -14.76 -3.58
CA ALA A 59 -3.97 -14.08 -4.86
C ALA A 59 -5.46 -13.80 -5.15
N LYS A 60 -6.34 -14.77 -4.87
CA LYS A 60 -7.79 -14.60 -5.03
C LYS A 60 -8.34 -13.51 -4.12
N ILE A 61 -8.05 -13.54 -2.82
CA ILE A 61 -8.51 -12.52 -1.86
C ILE A 61 -7.97 -11.14 -2.23
N ARG A 62 -6.69 -11.03 -2.60
CA ARG A 62 -6.09 -9.78 -3.08
C ARG A 62 -6.83 -9.24 -4.31
N ALA A 63 -7.15 -10.10 -5.28
CA ALA A 63 -7.88 -9.69 -6.49
C ALA A 63 -9.29 -9.17 -6.17
N GLU A 64 -10.03 -9.87 -5.30
CA GLU A 64 -11.35 -9.44 -4.83
C GLU A 64 -11.29 -8.08 -4.12
N LEU A 65 -10.29 -7.85 -3.26
CA LEU A 65 -10.09 -6.56 -2.59
C LEU A 65 -9.72 -5.44 -3.58
N LYS A 66 -8.85 -5.72 -4.55
CA LYS A 66 -8.51 -4.77 -5.63
C LYS A 66 -9.74 -4.40 -6.45
N GLN A 67 -10.63 -5.36 -6.72
CA GLN A 67 -11.88 -5.11 -7.44
C GLN A 67 -12.81 -4.21 -6.62
N LYS A 68 -13.09 -4.56 -5.35
CA LYS A 68 -13.91 -3.74 -4.44
C LYS A 68 -13.35 -2.33 -4.28
N ALA A 69 -12.02 -2.20 -4.19
CA ALA A 69 -11.36 -0.89 -4.13
C ALA A 69 -11.64 -0.06 -5.39
N SER A 70 -11.58 -0.69 -6.56
CA SER A 70 -11.82 -0.05 -7.85
C SER A 70 -13.29 0.37 -8.02
N GLU A 71 -14.24 -0.43 -7.52
CA GLU A 71 -15.67 -0.10 -7.49
C GLU A 71 -15.93 1.08 -6.55
N ALA A 72 -15.43 1.01 -5.30
CA ALA A 72 -15.53 2.12 -4.34
C ALA A 72 -14.92 3.41 -4.88
N PHE A 73 -13.80 3.33 -5.61
CA PHE A 73 -13.18 4.49 -6.24
C PHE A 73 -14.09 5.13 -7.30
N LYS A 74 -14.72 4.32 -8.17
CA LYS A 74 -15.67 4.80 -9.19
C LYS A 74 -16.90 5.47 -8.57
N GLU A 75 -17.33 5.01 -7.40
CA GLU A 75 -18.42 5.61 -6.63
C GLU A 75 -18.01 6.88 -5.86
N GLY A 76 -16.76 7.32 -5.96
CA GLY A 76 -16.23 8.47 -5.20
C GLY A 76 -15.97 8.19 -3.72
N LYS A 77 -16.08 6.93 -3.27
CA LYS A 77 -15.82 6.51 -1.90
C LYS A 77 -14.32 6.27 -1.68
N TYR A 78 -13.54 7.35 -1.79
CA TYR A 78 -12.08 7.28 -1.83
C TYR A 78 -11.44 6.72 -0.55
N TYR A 79 -12.01 7.01 0.62
CA TYR A 79 -11.56 6.42 1.88
C TYR A 79 -11.72 4.90 1.87
N VAL A 80 -12.90 4.41 1.48
CA VAL A 80 -13.19 2.97 1.38
C VAL A 80 -12.26 2.30 0.36
N ALA A 81 -12.02 2.94 -0.79
CA ALA A 81 -11.07 2.44 -1.78
C ALA A 81 -9.65 2.29 -1.19
N SER A 82 -9.20 3.28 -0.42
CA SER A 82 -7.90 3.23 0.27
C SER A 82 -7.81 2.06 1.24
N GLU A 83 -8.84 1.84 2.07
CA GLU A 83 -8.88 0.75 3.03
C GLU A 83 -8.88 -0.63 2.36
N MET A 84 -9.63 -0.79 1.25
CA MET A 84 -9.62 -2.03 0.48
C MET A 84 -8.24 -2.31 -0.15
N TYR A 85 -7.54 -1.27 -0.64
CA TYR A 85 -6.16 -1.43 -1.12
C TYR A 85 -5.18 -1.78 0.01
N THR A 86 -5.32 -1.17 1.20
CA THR A 86 -4.53 -1.55 2.38
C THR A 86 -4.76 -3.02 2.73
N GLY A 87 -6.01 -3.48 2.74
CA GLY A 87 -6.33 -4.89 2.91
C GLY A 87 -5.67 -5.78 1.84
N ALA A 88 -5.69 -5.36 0.57
CA ALA A 88 -5.07 -6.11 -0.53
C ALA A 88 -3.54 -6.28 -0.36
N MET A 89 -2.85 -5.30 0.24
CA MET A 89 -1.42 -5.38 0.55
C MET A 89 -1.09 -6.43 1.61
N ALA A 90 -2.04 -6.76 2.49
CA ALA A 90 -1.82 -7.73 3.56
C ALA A 90 -1.73 -9.19 3.09
N PHE A 91 -1.99 -9.48 1.81
CA PHE A 91 -2.10 -10.84 1.25
C PHE A 91 -0.89 -11.27 0.39
N ASP A 92 0.32 -10.81 0.70
CA ASP A 92 1.57 -11.16 0.00
C ASP A 92 1.59 -10.81 -1.50
N PRO A 93 1.51 -9.52 -1.85
CA PRO A 93 1.63 -9.08 -3.23
C PRO A 93 3.04 -9.35 -3.76
N SER A 94 3.14 -9.66 -5.06
CA SER A 94 4.43 -9.56 -5.73
C SER A 94 4.93 -8.10 -5.68
N PRO A 95 6.24 -7.84 -5.85
CA PRO A 95 6.74 -6.48 -5.90
C PRO A 95 6.01 -5.58 -6.92
N ASP A 96 5.66 -6.14 -8.09
CA ASP A 96 4.92 -5.42 -9.14
C ASP A 96 3.47 -5.12 -8.75
N ASP A 97 2.78 -6.10 -8.15
CA ASP A 97 1.43 -5.93 -7.61
C ASP A 97 1.43 -4.90 -6.48
N CYS A 98 2.44 -4.92 -5.61
CA CYS A 98 2.60 -4.00 -4.49
C CYS A 98 2.69 -2.56 -5.01
N ALA A 99 3.55 -2.32 -6.01
CA ALA A 99 3.66 -1.01 -6.65
C ALA A 99 2.33 -0.55 -7.27
N THR A 100 1.59 -1.47 -7.92
CA THR A 100 0.29 -1.15 -8.51
C THR A 100 -0.76 -0.80 -7.45
N ILE A 101 -0.80 -1.54 -6.34
CA ILE A 101 -1.70 -1.27 -5.22
C ILE A 101 -1.37 0.09 -4.60
N LEU A 102 -0.09 0.36 -4.33
CA LEU A 102 0.39 1.65 -3.81
C LEU A 102 0.02 2.81 -4.76
N ALA A 103 0.20 2.66 -6.07
CA ALA A 103 -0.16 3.69 -7.04
C ALA A 103 -1.66 4.03 -7.06
N ASN A 104 -2.52 3.03 -6.80
CA ASN A 104 -3.97 3.22 -6.76
C ASN A 104 -4.46 3.72 -5.39
N ARG A 105 -3.82 3.28 -4.29
CA ARG A 105 -4.07 3.83 -2.95
C ARG A 105 -3.62 5.29 -2.84
N SER A 106 -2.48 5.64 -3.45
CA SER A 106 -2.01 7.02 -3.63
C SER A 106 -3.05 7.88 -4.34
N LEU A 107 -3.61 7.38 -5.47
CA LEU A 107 -4.67 8.11 -6.17
C LEU A 107 -5.94 8.25 -5.33
N SER A 108 -6.34 7.20 -4.63
CA SER A 108 -7.54 7.21 -3.77
C SER A 108 -7.39 8.26 -2.66
N THR A 109 -6.28 8.22 -1.92
CA THR A 109 -6.01 9.19 -0.85
C THR A 109 -5.85 10.62 -1.37
N LEU A 110 -5.25 10.81 -2.56
CA LEU A 110 -5.16 12.10 -3.24
C LEU A 110 -6.56 12.67 -3.52
N ARG A 111 -7.45 11.86 -4.10
CA ARG A 111 -8.83 12.26 -4.41
C ARG A 111 -9.66 12.52 -3.15
N GLY A 112 -9.32 11.86 -2.04
CA GLY A 112 -9.84 12.15 -0.71
C GLY A 112 -9.23 13.39 -0.03
N GLY A 113 -8.34 14.13 -0.69
CA GLY A 113 -7.72 15.35 -0.17
C GLY A 113 -6.52 15.12 0.76
N ASN A 114 -6.10 13.88 1.00
CA ASN A 114 -4.97 13.57 1.86
C ASN A 114 -3.66 13.48 1.06
N GLY A 115 -3.07 14.64 0.76
CA GLY A 115 -1.83 14.73 -0.02
C GLY A 115 -0.62 14.08 0.67
N ARG A 116 -0.57 14.04 2.01
CA ARG A 116 0.55 13.42 2.75
C ARG A 116 0.55 11.91 2.60
N ALA A 117 -0.61 11.27 2.77
CA ALA A 117 -0.76 9.84 2.54
C ALA A 117 -0.49 9.48 1.07
N ALA A 118 -1.02 10.29 0.15
CA ALA A 118 -0.80 10.10 -1.29
C ALA A 118 0.69 10.15 -1.66
N LEU A 119 1.44 11.09 -1.08
CA LEU A 119 2.87 11.23 -1.31
C LEU A 119 3.66 10.04 -0.76
N SER A 120 3.32 9.59 0.46
CA SER A 120 3.96 8.41 1.07
C SER A 120 3.83 7.19 0.14
N ASP A 121 2.62 6.89 -0.31
CA ASP A 121 2.37 5.79 -1.23
C ASP A 121 3.06 5.96 -2.59
N ALA A 122 3.06 7.18 -3.14
CA ALA A 122 3.70 7.46 -4.41
C ALA A 122 5.23 7.27 -4.35
N THR A 123 5.87 7.70 -3.26
CA THR A 123 7.31 7.51 -3.06
C THR A 123 7.67 6.02 -2.92
N MET A 124 6.91 5.25 -2.14
CA MET A 124 7.09 3.80 -2.03
C MET A 124 6.89 3.10 -3.38
N CYS A 125 5.89 3.53 -4.16
CA CYS A 125 5.64 3.03 -5.51
C CYS A 125 6.83 3.29 -6.44
N ARG A 126 7.39 4.51 -6.41
CA ARG A 126 8.56 4.89 -7.22
C ARG A 126 9.82 4.12 -6.81
N MET A 127 10.00 3.86 -5.51
CA MET A 127 11.09 2.99 -5.03
C MET A 127 10.93 1.55 -5.53
N ALA A 128 9.69 1.02 -5.52
CA ALA A 128 9.40 -0.33 -5.99
C ALA A 128 9.54 -0.48 -7.52
N ARG A 129 9.19 0.56 -8.29
CA ARG A 129 9.30 0.59 -9.75
C ARG A 129 9.88 1.92 -10.25
N PRO A 130 11.21 2.10 -10.22
CA PRO A 130 11.86 3.37 -10.58
C PRO A 130 11.65 3.80 -12.03
N LEU A 131 11.47 2.84 -12.94
CA LEU A 131 11.29 3.07 -14.38
C LEU A 131 9.80 3.13 -14.78
N TRP A 132 8.91 3.49 -13.86
CA TRP A 132 7.47 3.58 -14.14
C TRP A 132 7.00 5.05 -14.16
N PRO A 133 6.74 5.64 -15.35
CA PRO A 133 6.31 7.04 -15.48
C PRO A 133 5.08 7.38 -14.62
N LYS A 134 4.15 6.42 -14.48
CA LYS A 134 2.95 6.59 -13.65
C LYS A 134 3.28 6.82 -12.17
N ALA A 135 4.35 6.22 -11.64
CA ALA A 135 4.78 6.45 -10.26
C ALA A 135 5.25 7.90 -10.07
N CYS A 136 6.03 8.42 -11.02
CA CYS A 136 6.46 9.81 -11.05
C CYS A 136 5.26 10.78 -11.12
N TYR A 137 4.27 10.46 -11.96
CA TYR A 137 3.03 11.22 -12.03
C TYR A 137 2.29 11.26 -10.68
N ARG A 138 2.16 10.12 -9.98
CA ARG A 138 1.50 10.07 -8.66
C ARG A 138 2.23 10.92 -7.64
N GLU A 139 3.56 10.89 -7.63
CA GLU A 139 4.38 11.69 -6.71
C GLU A 139 4.19 13.19 -6.99
N GLY A 140 4.30 13.61 -8.24
CA GLY A 140 4.08 15.00 -8.64
C GLY A 140 2.67 15.49 -8.30
N ALA A 141 1.64 14.68 -8.56
CA ALA A 141 0.26 15.02 -8.23
C ALA A 141 0.03 15.20 -6.71
N ALA A 142 0.65 14.35 -5.88
CA ALA A 142 0.61 14.51 -4.42
C ALA A 142 1.34 15.77 -3.95
N LEU A 143 2.50 16.08 -4.56
CA LEU A 143 3.25 17.30 -4.27
C LEU A 143 2.48 18.57 -4.68
N MET A 144 1.75 18.53 -5.80
CA MET A 144 0.85 19.60 -6.22
C MET A 144 -0.24 19.90 -5.18
N LEU A 145 -0.90 18.85 -4.66
CA LEU A 145 -1.91 19.02 -3.60
C LEU A 145 -1.32 19.60 -2.31
N LEU A 146 -0.06 19.24 -2.00
CA LEU A 146 0.69 19.78 -0.87
C LEU A 146 1.32 21.16 -1.14
N LYS A 147 1.08 21.76 -2.30
CA LYS A 147 1.64 23.04 -2.74
C LYS A 147 3.17 23.08 -2.76
N ARG A 148 3.81 21.93 -2.94
CA ARG A 148 5.27 21.78 -3.07
C ARG A 148 5.65 21.79 -4.55
N TYR A 149 5.40 22.91 -5.21
CA TYR A 149 5.36 23.02 -6.66
C TYR A 149 6.70 22.73 -7.35
N GLU A 150 7.82 23.17 -6.76
CA GLU A 150 9.17 22.91 -7.29
C GLU A 150 9.47 21.42 -7.35
N ARG A 151 9.20 20.70 -6.26
CA ARG A 151 9.39 19.25 -6.20
C ARG A 151 8.40 18.52 -7.12
N ALA A 152 7.20 19.04 -7.31
CA ALA A 152 6.25 18.49 -8.27
C ALA A 152 6.81 18.59 -9.70
N CYS A 153 7.43 19.72 -10.06
CA CYS A 153 8.09 19.90 -11.36
C CYS A 153 9.19 18.85 -11.56
N GLU A 154 10.03 18.62 -10.56
CA GLU A 154 11.09 17.59 -10.61
C GLU A 154 10.51 16.20 -10.86
N ALA A 155 9.48 15.81 -10.11
CA ALA A 155 8.83 14.50 -10.26
C ALA A 155 8.21 14.33 -11.66
N PHE A 156 7.51 15.34 -12.18
CA PHE A 156 6.93 15.26 -13.52
C PHE A 156 8.01 15.25 -14.62
N ALA A 157 9.07 16.04 -14.48
CA ALA A 157 10.19 16.05 -15.42
C ALA A 157 10.91 14.70 -15.44
N ASP A 158 11.10 14.04 -14.29
CA ASP A 158 11.65 12.69 -14.23
C ASP A 158 10.73 11.68 -14.91
N GLY A 159 9.42 11.82 -14.77
CA GLY A 159 8.45 11.02 -15.53
C GLY A 159 8.61 11.18 -17.04
N LEU A 160 8.80 12.41 -17.52
CA LEU A 160 9.00 12.69 -18.97
C LEU A 160 10.33 12.18 -19.50
N LYS A 161 11.38 12.06 -18.66
CA LYS A 161 12.61 11.38 -19.08
C LYS A 161 12.37 9.90 -19.39
N LEU A 162 11.41 9.27 -18.71
CA LEU A 162 11.05 7.87 -18.90
C LEU A 162 10.06 7.68 -20.07
N ASP A 163 9.12 8.63 -20.25
CA ASP A 163 8.16 8.64 -21.36
C ASP A 163 7.98 10.07 -21.89
N PRO A 164 8.80 10.51 -22.86
CA PRO A 164 8.76 11.87 -23.40
C PRO A 164 7.47 12.21 -24.16
N THR A 165 6.72 11.19 -24.59
CA THR A 165 5.48 11.35 -25.37
C THR A 165 4.23 11.46 -24.49
N ASN A 166 4.41 11.39 -23.18
CA ASN A 166 3.30 11.37 -22.23
C ASN A 166 2.65 12.76 -22.06
N GLY A 167 1.53 12.96 -22.76
CA GLY A 167 0.77 14.22 -22.71
C GLY A 167 0.29 14.60 -21.30
N ASP A 168 -0.07 13.63 -20.46
CA ASP A 168 -0.53 13.89 -19.10
C ASP A 168 0.60 14.44 -18.22
N LEU A 169 1.80 13.86 -18.31
CA LEU A 169 2.98 14.36 -17.59
C LEU A 169 3.41 15.74 -18.10
N ALA A 170 3.38 15.97 -19.41
CA ALA A 170 3.73 17.27 -20.00
C ALA A 170 2.77 18.38 -19.51
N ASN A 171 1.47 18.09 -19.51
CA ASN A 171 0.46 19.01 -19.00
C ASN A 171 0.65 19.28 -17.50
N ALA A 172 0.85 18.22 -16.70
CA ALA A 172 1.05 18.35 -15.26
C ALA A 172 2.33 19.12 -14.90
N LEU A 173 3.41 18.95 -15.67
CA LEU A 173 4.64 19.74 -15.49
C LEU A 173 4.39 21.23 -15.75
N ARG A 174 3.68 21.57 -16.83
CA ARG A 174 3.33 22.97 -17.14
C ARG A 174 2.49 23.59 -16.02
N GLU A 175 1.46 22.88 -15.55
CA GLU A 175 0.63 23.33 -14.42
C GLU A 175 1.46 23.57 -13.15
N ALA A 176 2.40 22.67 -12.86
CA ALA A 176 3.31 22.82 -11.71
C ALA A 176 4.23 24.03 -11.84
N GLN A 177 4.76 24.30 -13.04
CA GLN A 177 5.63 25.45 -13.31
C GLN A 177 4.87 26.77 -13.17
N GLU A 178 3.64 26.84 -13.67
CA GLU A 178 2.76 27.99 -13.51
C GLU A 178 2.43 28.23 -12.03
N ALA A 179 2.09 27.17 -11.29
CA ALA A 179 1.82 27.25 -9.86
C ALA A 179 3.05 27.73 -9.06
N ALA A 180 4.25 27.23 -9.37
CA ALA A 180 5.49 27.66 -8.74
C ALA A 180 5.80 29.15 -9.03
N LYS A 181 5.62 29.60 -10.29
CA LYS A 181 5.79 31.01 -10.66
C LYS A 181 4.81 31.90 -9.90
N ASN A 182 3.54 31.50 -9.81
CA ASN A 182 2.50 32.25 -9.12
C ASN A 182 2.74 32.31 -7.60
N ALA A 183 3.23 31.23 -6.99
CA ALA A 183 3.60 31.21 -5.58
C ALA A 183 4.72 32.22 -5.27
N ARG A 184 5.81 32.20 -6.06
CA ARG A 184 6.93 33.14 -5.91
C ARG A 184 6.55 34.60 -6.08
N SER A 185 5.59 34.90 -6.96
CA SER A 185 5.11 36.27 -7.16
C SER A 185 4.23 36.78 -6.01
N ARG A 186 3.64 35.89 -5.20
CA ARG A 186 2.81 36.27 -4.03
C ARG A 186 3.61 36.46 -2.75
N GLU A 187 4.85 35.99 -2.74
CA GLU A 187 5.81 36.13 -1.62
C GLU A 187 6.64 37.43 -1.71
N LYS A 188 6.48 38.18 -2.80
CA LYS A 188 7.09 39.50 -3.03
C LYS A 188 6.08 40.60 -2.75
#